data_AF-A0A2P2LL60-F1
#
_entry.id   AF-A0A2P2LL60-F1
#
_cell.length_a   1.000
_cell.length_b   1.000
_cell.length_c   1.000
_cell.angle_alpha   90.00
_cell.angle_beta   90.00
_cell.angle_gamma   90.00
#
_symmetry.space_group_name_H-M   'P 1'
#
loop_
_entity.id
_entity.type
_entity.pdbx_description
1 polymer ?
#
loop_
_entity_poly.entity_id
_entity_poly.type
_entity_poly.pdbx_seq_one_letter_code
_entity_poly.pdbx_strand_id
1 'polypeptide(L)'
;MKNPASSDSLGGALMSMCPTTDESSPREKNHVYSRGFQSMLDGLDEEGRVEESSHVAEKKRRLSVDQVKALEKTFEVENKLEPERKVKLAQELGLQPRQVAVWFQNRRARWKTKQLERDYGMLKNSYETLKLNYDSLQHDNEALLKEVYNSKSLAFVR
;
A
#
# COMPACT_ATOMS: atom_id res chain seq x y z
N MET A 1 20.32 -45.51 -22.71
CA MET A 1 20.96 -44.45 -21.90
C MET A 1 19.85 -43.56 -21.37
N LYS A 2 19.69 -43.46 -20.05
CA LYS A 2 18.71 -42.59 -19.40
C LYS A 2 19.49 -41.47 -18.72
N ASN A 3 19.11 -40.22 -18.96
CA ASN A 3 19.43 -39.10 -18.06
C ASN A 3 18.23 -38.13 -18.02
N PRO A 4 17.90 -37.56 -16.85
CA PRO A 4 16.67 -36.80 -16.61
C PRO A 4 16.91 -35.29 -16.67
N ALA A 5 15.91 -34.53 -17.10
CA ALA A 5 15.83 -33.10 -16.85
C ALA A 5 14.40 -32.75 -16.43
N SER A 6 14.26 -32.46 -15.15
CA SER A 6 13.11 -31.79 -14.54
C SER A 6 13.08 -30.34 -15.01
N SER A 7 11.91 -29.81 -15.34
CA SER A 7 11.61 -28.39 -15.12
C SER A 7 10.10 -28.19 -15.05
N ASP A 8 9.67 -27.72 -13.89
CA ASP A 8 8.32 -27.30 -13.56
C ASP A 8 7.84 -26.17 -14.48
N SER A 9 6.60 -26.29 -14.96
CA SER A 9 5.93 -25.25 -15.75
C SER A 9 4.83 -24.62 -14.90
N LEU A 10 5.18 -23.55 -14.17
CA LEU A 10 4.22 -22.68 -13.48
C LEU A 10 3.56 -21.74 -14.51
N GLY A 11 2.51 -22.24 -15.17
CA GLY A 11 1.61 -21.44 -15.99
C GLY A 11 0.65 -20.63 -15.12
N GLY A 12 1.09 -19.48 -14.61
CA GLY A 12 0.22 -18.51 -13.94
C GLY A 12 -0.74 -17.86 -14.94
N ALA A 13 -2.03 -18.17 -14.81
CA ALA A 13 -3.10 -17.57 -15.59
C ALA A 13 -3.16 -16.05 -15.37
N LEU A 14 -2.94 -15.29 -16.44
CA LEU A 14 -3.08 -13.84 -16.49
C LEU A 14 -4.57 -13.49 -16.43
N MET A 15 -5.04 -12.90 -15.33
CA MET A 15 -6.40 -12.36 -15.25
C MET A 15 -6.51 -11.14 -16.16
N SER A 16 -7.19 -11.34 -17.29
CA SER A 16 -7.62 -10.31 -18.24
C SER A 16 -8.65 -9.39 -17.59
N MET A 17 -8.35 -8.09 -17.53
CA MET A 17 -9.26 -7.06 -17.03
C MET A 17 -9.77 -6.24 -18.22
N CYS A 18 -10.77 -6.76 -18.93
CA CYS A 18 -11.55 -5.96 -19.88
C CYS A 18 -12.89 -5.59 -19.24
N PRO A 19 -13.23 -4.30 -19.08
CA PRO A 19 -14.59 -3.91 -18.73
C PRO A 19 -15.41 -3.71 -20.02
N THR A 20 -16.43 -4.55 -20.22
CA THR A 20 -17.51 -4.30 -21.18
C THR A 20 -18.68 -3.64 -20.46
N THR A 21 -19.14 -2.53 -21.03
CA THR A 21 -20.38 -1.81 -20.73
C THR A 21 -21.60 -2.72 -20.88
N ASP A 22 -22.53 -2.76 -19.91
CA ASP A 22 -23.85 -2.11 -20.01
C ASP A 22 -24.72 -2.33 -18.75
N GLU A 23 -25.79 -1.54 -18.70
CA GLU A 23 -26.79 -1.16 -17.70
C GLU A 23 -27.58 -2.24 -16.87
N SER A 24 -28.04 -1.77 -15.69
CA SER A 24 -29.21 -2.13 -14.85
C SER A 24 -29.51 -3.57 -14.32
N SER A 25 -29.42 -3.76 -12.97
CA SER A 25 -30.43 -4.38 -12.06
C SER A 25 -29.86 -4.71 -10.65
N PRO A 26 -30.61 -4.58 -9.53
CA PRO A 26 -30.07 -4.67 -8.17
C PRO A 26 -30.32 -6.03 -7.51
N ARG A 27 -29.26 -6.72 -7.02
CA ARG A 27 -29.35 -7.68 -5.90
C ARG A 27 -27.99 -8.16 -5.41
N GLU A 28 -27.79 -7.96 -4.10
CA GLU A 28 -27.12 -8.83 -3.13
C GLU A 28 -26.07 -9.85 -3.62
N LYS A 29 -24.81 -9.65 -3.15
CA LYS A 29 -23.97 -10.62 -2.41
C LYS A 29 -22.48 -10.42 -2.74
N ASN A 30 -21.81 -9.55 -1.98
CA ASN A 30 -20.35 -9.58 -1.85
C ASN A 30 -19.96 -9.97 -0.41
N HIS A 31 -20.35 -11.19 -0.02
CA HIS A 31 -19.93 -11.84 1.23
C HIS A 31 -18.75 -12.81 1.00
N VAL A 32 -18.02 -12.67 -0.10
CA VAL A 32 -16.88 -13.55 -0.43
C VAL A 32 -15.57 -13.04 0.19
N TYR A 33 -15.38 -11.72 0.27
CA TYR A 33 -14.16 -11.14 0.87
C TYR A 33 -14.15 -11.13 2.40
N SER A 34 -15.30 -11.33 3.05
CA SER A 34 -15.41 -11.21 4.51
C SER A 34 -14.94 -12.47 5.24
N ARG A 35 -15.23 -13.68 4.72
CA ARG A 35 -15.01 -14.94 5.46
C ARG A 35 -13.53 -15.27 5.71
N GLY A 36 -12.67 -15.04 4.72
CA GLY A 36 -11.22 -15.25 4.86
C GLY A 36 -10.57 -14.23 5.79
N PHE A 37 -11.08 -13.00 5.80
CA PHE A 37 -10.58 -11.94 6.68
C PHE A 37 -11.04 -12.14 8.12
N GLN A 38 -12.27 -12.62 8.32
CA GLN A 38 -12.83 -12.95 9.64
C GLN A 38 -12.04 -14.09 10.32
N SER A 39 -11.65 -15.12 9.56
CA SER A 39 -10.89 -16.26 10.09
C SER A 39 -9.44 -15.92 10.47
N MET A 40 -8.85 -14.87 9.89
CA MET A 40 -7.51 -14.41 10.27
C MET A 40 -7.50 -13.55 11.53
N LEU A 41 -8.65 -12.97 11.88
CA LEU A 41 -8.79 -12.15 13.09
C LEU A 41 -9.04 -13.00 14.35
N ASP A 42 -9.61 -14.20 14.18
CA ASP A 42 -10.00 -15.11 15.27
C ASP A 42 -8.81 -15.86 15.91
N GLY A 43 -7.64 -15.86 15.25
CA GLY A 43 -6.45 -16.60 15.68
C GLY A 43 -5.48 -15.85 16.60
N LEU A 44 -5.84 -14.68 17.13
CA LEU A 44 -4.93 -13.84 17.95
C LEU A 44 -5.38 -13.61 19.41
N ASP A 45 -6.47 -14.24 19.85
CA ASP A 45 -7.08 -13.96 21.17
C ASP A 45 -7.11 -15.19 22.13
N GLU A 46 -6.10 -16.05 22.11
CA GLU A 46 -5.93 -17.14 23.09
C GLU A 46 -4.79 -16.83 24.07
N GLU A 47 -5.08 -15.99 25.08
CA GLU A 47 -4.63 -16.18 26.47
C GLU A 47 -5.21 -15.07 27.38
N GLY A 48 -6.00 -15.47 28.39
CA GLY A 48 -6.37 -14.61 29.52
C GLY A 48 -7.86 -14.35 29.73
N ARG A 49 -8.66 -15.40 29.94
CA ARG A 49 -10.05 -15.31 30.42
C ARG A 49 -10.09 -15.16 31.94
N VAL A 50 -10.45 -13.98 32.46
CA VAL A 50 -11.08 -13.83 33.80
C VAL A 50 -12.07 -12.64 33.81
N GLU A 51 -13.35 -12.98 33.96
CA GLU A 51 -14.51 -12.32 34.58
C GLU A 51 -14.75 -10.79 34.53
N GLU A 52 -15.86 -10.45 33.86
CA GLU A 52 -17.00 -9.59 34.27
C GLU A 52 -16.74 -8.26 35.04
N SER A 53 -16.97 -7.12 34.36
CA SER A 53 -18.07 -6.21 34.74
C SER A 53 -18.27 -5.07 33.74
N SER A 54 -19.51 -4.93 33.27
CA SER A 54 -20.20 -3.65 33.00
C SER A 54 -19.43 -2.53 32.29
N HIS A 55 -19.32 -2.58 30.96
CA HIS A 55 -19.00 -1.39 30.18
C HIS A 55 -20.21 -0.95 29.35
N VAL A 56 -21.04 -0.16 30.04
CA VAL A 56 -21.94 0.85 29.49
C VAL A 56 -21.34 1.43 28.22
N ALA A 57 -22.12 1.41 27.14
CA ALA A 57 -21.89 2.06 25.86
C ALA A 57 -21.02 3.32 25.96
N GLU A 58 -19.69 3.15 25.91
CA GLU A 58 -18.75 4.26 25.94
C GLU A 58 -18.74 4.89 24.56
N LYS A 59 -19.65 5.87 24.43
CA LYS A 59 -19.61 6.99 23.49
C LYS A 59 -18.21 7.17 22.91
N LYS A 60 -18.10 7.17 21.58
CA LYS A 60 -16.91 7.54 20.79
C LYS A 60 -16.17 8.76 21.38
N ARG A 61 -15.35 8.58 22.42
CA ARG A 61 -14.55 9.65 23.01
C ARG A 61 -13.30 9.78 22.17
N ARG A 62 -13.14 10.93 21.53
CA ARG A 62 -11.86 11.32 20.93
C ARG A 62 -10.81 11.34 22.05
N LEU A 63 -9.63 10.80 21.78
CA LEU A 63 -8.49 10.91 22.71
C LEU A 63 -8.19 12.39 22.97
N SER A 64 -7.80 12.73 24.20
CA SER A 64 -7.38 14.09 24.54
C SER A 64 -6.09 14.46 23.81
N VAL A 65 -5.82 15.76 23.68
CA VAL A 65 -4.60 16.25 23.03
C VAL A 65 -3.34 15.71 23.73
N ASP A 66 -3.35 15.65 25.06
CA ASP A 66 -2.20 15.18 25.82
C ASP A 66 -2.01 13.66 25.71
N GLN A 67 -3.11 12.89 25.63
CA GLN A 67 -3.05 11.46 25.31
C GLN A 67 -2.44 11.24 23.93
N VAL A 68 -2.86 12.00 22.92
CA VAL A 68 -2.30 11.90 21.56
C VAL A 68 -0.82 12.26 21.56
N LYS A 69 -0.41 13.34 22.24
CA LYS A 69 1.01 13.74 22.32
C LYS A 69 1.88 12.65 22.95
N ALA A 70 1.41 12.00 24.02
CA ALA A 70 2.16 10.91 24.65
C ALA A 70 2.29 9.68 23.75
N LEU A 71 1.21 9.33 23.03
CA LEU A 71 1.21 8.26 22.03
C LEU A 71 2.16 8.57 20.87
N GLU A 72 2.17 9.81 20.37
CA GLU A 72 3.08 10.25 19.31
C GLU A 72 4.55 10.19 19.75
N LYS A 73 4.89 10.70 20.95
CA LYS A 73 6.25 10.63 21.50
C LYS A 73 6.72 9.18 21.62
N THR A 74 5.84 8.27 22.04
CA THR A 74 6.18 6.85 22.14
C THR A 74 6.39 6.23 20.75
N PHE A 75 5.53 6.57 19.79
CA PHE A 75 5.61 6.08 18.41
C PHE A 75 6.89 6.49 17.68
N GLU A 76 7.40 7.70 17.96
CA GLU A 76 8.66 8.19 17.38
C GLU A 76 9.86 7.34 17.80
N VAL A 77 9.85 6.82 19.03
CA VAL A 77 10.90 5.92 19.54
C VAL A 77 10.67 4.49 19.09
N GLU A 78 9.41 4.03 19.11
CA GLU A 78 9.07 2.64 18.84
C GLU A 78 7.81 2.53 17.98
N ASN A 79 8.00 2.20 16.71
CA ASN A 79 6.91 2.08 15.73
C ASN A 79 6.06 0.80 15.95
N LYS A 80 6.66 -0.24 16.55
CA LYS A 80 6.03 -1.51 16.91
C LYS A 80 5.92 -1.63 18.44
N LEU A 81 4.73 -1.37 18.97
CA LEU A 81 4.51 -1.41 20.40
C LEU A 81 4.40 -2.86 20.90
N GLU A 82 5.37 -3.28 21.72
CA GLU A 82 5.37 -4.58 22.37
C GLU A 82 4.18 -4.76 23.34
N PRO A 83 3.65 -5.99 23.52
CA PRO A 83 2.46 -6.24 24.34
C PRO A 83 2.55 -5.69 25.77
N GLU A 84 3.69 -5.87 26.45
CA GLU A 84 3.91 -5.39 27.81
C GLU A 84 3.90 -3.86 27.87
N ARG A 85 4.57 -3.21 26.91
CA ARG A 85 4.65 -1.76 26.84
C ARG A 85 3.31 -1.13 26.49
N LYS A 86 2.50 -1.80 25.67
CA LYS A 86 1.11 -1.43 25.39
C LYS A 86 0.27 -1.38 26.66
N VAL A 87 0.38 -2.38 27.54
CA VAL A 87 -0.37 -2.42 28.79
C VAL A 87 0.06 -1.28 29.71
N LYS A 88 1.38 -1.06 29.87
CA LYS A 88 1.91 0.06 30.67
C LYS A 88 1.45 1.43 30.15
N LEU A 89 1.58 1.66 28.85
CA LEU A 89 1.16 2.92 28.22
C LEU A 89 -0.35 3.16 28.34
N ALA A 90 -1.15 2.09 28.24
CA ALA A 90 -2.60 2.18 28.43
C ALA A 90 -2.94 2.60 29.87
N GLN A 91 -2.28 2.01 30.86
CA GLN A 91 -2.44 2.39 32.27
C GLN A 91 -2.03 3.85 32.54
N GLU A 92 -0.85 4.27 32.06
CA GLU A 92 -0.34 5.63 32.22
C GLU A 92 -1.27 6.70 31.62
N LEU A 93 -1.95 6.38 30.52
CA LEU A 93 -2.84 7.30 29.82
C LEU A 93 -4.32 7.18 30.21
N GLY A 94 -4.66 6.24 31.11
CA GLY A 94 -6.04 5.93 31.47
C GLY A 94 -6.88 5.46 30.28
N LEU A 95 -6.27 4.70 29.37
CA LEU A 95 -6.90 4.17 28.15
C LEU A 95 -7.01 2.65 28.22
N GLN A 96 -7.91 2.08 27.41
CA GLN A 96 -7.92 0.63 27.21
C GLN A 96 -6.75 0.21 26.29
N PRO A 97 -6.08 -0.94 26.54
CA PRO A 97 -5.03 -1.46 25.67
C PRO A 97 -5.45 -1.58 24.19
N ARG A 98 -6.74 -1.85 23.93
CA ARG A 98 -7.30 -1.87 22.58
C ARG A 98 -7.27 -0.51 21.89
N GLN A 99 -7.57 0.57 22.60
CA GLN A 99 -7.53 1.92 22.04
C GLN A 99 -6.10 2.31 21.63
N VAL A 100 -5.11 1.97 22.46
CA VAL A 100 -3.69 2.15 22.15
C VAL A 100 -3.32 1.35 20.90
N ALA A 101 -3.69 0.06 20.83
CA ALA A 101 -3.42 -0.78 19.66
C ALA A 101 -4.01 -0.20 18.36
N VAL A 102 -5.30 0.19 18.38
CA VAL A 102 -5.99 0.80 17.23
C VAL A 102 -5.34 2.12 16.83
N TRP A 103 -4.95 2.94 17.81
CA TRP A 103 -4.27 4.19 17.53
C TRP A 103 -2.93 3.96 16.81
N PHE A 104 -2.10 3.01 17.29
CA PHE A 104 -0.83 2.67 16.66
C PHE A 104 -1.03 2.10 15.25
N GLN A 105 -2.04 1.25 15.04
CA GLN A 105 -2.40 0.75 13.71
C GLN A 105 -2.76 1.87 12.75
N ASN A 106 -3.66 2.77 13.17
CA ASN A 106 -4.07 3.93 12.37
C ASN A 106 -2.89 4.88 12.09
N ARG A 107 -2.01 5.07 13.07
CA ARG A 107 -0.82 5.89 12.92
C ARG A 107 0.13 5.32 11.87
N ARG A 108 0.40 4.01 11.91
CA ARG A 108 1.20 3.31 10.89
C ARG A 108 0.57 3.39 9.50
N ALA A 109 -0.75 3.20 9.41
CA ALA A 109 -1.47 3.31 8.14
C ALA A 109 -1.27 4.70 7.51
N ARG A 110 -1.50 5.78 8.29
CA ARG A 110 -1.29 7.15 7.83
C ARG A 110 0.16 7.44 7.44
N TRP A 111 1.12 6.94 8.21
CA TRP A 111 2.54 7.08 7.89
C TRP A 111 2.87 6.40 6.56
N LYS A 112 2.38 5.17 6.34
CA LYS A 112 2.58 4.44 5.08
C LYS A 112 1.93 5.15 3.89
N THR A 113 0.73 5.71 4.05
CA THR A 113 0.08 6.53 3.00
C THR A 113 0.95 7.74 2.65
N LYS A 114 1.39 8.51 3.66
CA LYS A 114 2.23 9.69 3.44
C LYS A 114 3.58 9.35 2.80
N GLN A 115 4.13 8.17 3.10
CA GLN A 115 5.34 7.67 2.47
C GLN A 115 5.08 7.36 0.99
N LEU A 116 4.02 6.62 0.68
CA LEU A 116 3.65 6.26 -0.68
C LEU A 116 3.37 7.48 -1.56
N GLU A 117 2.69 8.50 -1.02
CA GLU A 117 2.46 9.77 -1.72
C GLU A 117 3.76 10.46 -2.12
N ARG A 118 4.77 10.46 -1.23
CA ARG A 118 6.09 11.02 -1.53
C ARG A 118 6.83 10.22 -2.57
N ASP A 119 6.87 8.90 -2.40
CA ASP A 119 7.56 7.99 -3.31
C ASP A 119 6.97 8.09 -4.73
N TYR A 120 5.64 8.15 -4.82
CA TYR A 120 4.94 8.42 -6.07
C TYR A 120 5.31 9.77 -6.67
N GLY A 121 5.35 10.84 -5.87
CA GLY A 121 5.76 12.17 -6.34
C GLY A 121 7.18 12.18 -6.91
N MET A 122 8.13 11.51 -6.24
CA MET A 122 9.51 11.39 -6.73
C MET A 122 9.56 10.61 -8.05
N LEU A 123 8.87 9.47 -8.12
CA LEU A 123 8.82 8.64 -9.32
C LEU A 123 8.20 9.39 -10.50
N LYS A 124 7.10 10.13 -10.25
CA LYS A 124 6.43 10.94 -11.27
C LYS A 124 7.37 12.02 -11.85
N ASN A 125 8.09 12.74 -10.99
CA ASN A 125 9.03 13.78 -11.44
C ASN A 125 10.19 13.19 -12.27
N SER A 126 10.70 12.02 -11.85
CA SER A 126 11.72 11.30 -12.61
C SER A 126 11.21 10.88 -13.99
N TYR A 127 9.98 10.35 -14.05
CA TYR A 127 9.33 9.99 -15.30
C TYR A 127 9.12 11.20 -16.22
N GLU A 128 8.64 12.33 -15.71
CA GLU A 128 8.44 13.56 -16.50
C GLU A 128 9.77 14.05 -17.09
N THR A 129 10.85 14.02 -16.30
CA THR A 129 12.19 14.40 -16.76
C THR A 129 12.70 13.45 -17.86
N LEU A 130 12.54 12.14 -17.65
CA LEU A 130 12.95 11.13 -18.63
C LEU A 130 12.17 11.27 -19.94
N LYS A 131 10.87 11.56 -19.84
CA LYS A 131 10.00 11.78 -21.00
C LYS A 131 10.45 13.01 -21.80
N LEU A 132 10.75 14.12 -21.14
CA LEU A 132 11.27 15.32 -21.83
C LEU A 132 12.58 15.04 -22.57
N ASN A 133 13.50 14.30 -21.95
CA ASN A 133 14.76 13.92 -22.58
C ASN A 133 14.52 12.99 -23.79
N TYR A 134 13.60 12.04 -23.66
CA TYR A 134 13.22 11.15 -24.75
C TYR A 134 12.64 11.94 -25.93
N ASP A 135 11.69 12.84 -25.68
CA ASP A 135 11.06 13.66 -26.72
C ASP A 135 12.11 14.54 -27.45
N SER A 136 13.05 15.14 -26.70
CA SER A 136 14.17 15.89 -27.27
C SER A 136 15.07 15.01 -28.15
N LEU A 137 15.46 13.83 -27.65
CA LEU A 137 16.32 12.91 -28.38
C LEU A 137 15.62 12.37 -29.64
N GLN A 138 14.30 12.18 -29.58
CA GLN A 138 13.52 11.77 -30.73
C GLN A 138 13.53 12.88 -31.80
N HIS A 139 13.30 14.13 -31.42
CA HIS A 139 13.39 15.27 -32.34
C HIS A 139 14.77 15.37 -33.01
N ASP A 140 15.85 15.22 -32.24
CA ASP A 140 17.22 15.26 -32.76
C ASP A 140 17.47 14.12 -33.75
N ASN A 141 17.01 12.89 -33.44
CA ASN A 141 17.11 11.75 -34.36
C ASN A 141 16.34 12.00 -35.66
N GLU A 142 15.13 12.54 -35.59
CA GLU A 142 14.34 12.88 -36.78
C GLU A 142 15.03 13.94 -37.66
N ALA A 143 15.66 14.94 -37.04
CA ALA A 143 16.44 15.95 -37.75
C ALA A 143 17.65 15.32 -38.45
N LEU A 144 18.42 14.49 -37.75
CA LEU A 144 19.59 13.80 -38.30
C LEU A 144 19.21 12.85 -39.45
N LEU A 145 18.10 12.13 -39.34
CA LEU A 145 17.61 11.27 -40.43
C LEU A 145 17.30 12.07 -41.71
N LYS A 146 16.71 13.26 -41.56
CA LYS A 146 16.46 14.16 -42.70
C LYS A 146 17.75 14.65 -43.33
N GLU A 147 18.74 15.04 -42.52
CA GLU A 147 20.06 15.45 -43.02
C GLU A 147 20.75 14.33 -43.78
N VAL A 148 20.80 13.12 -43.21
CA VAL A 148 21.38 11.94 -43.85
C VAL A 148 20.69 11.63 -45.17
N TYR A 149 19.36 11.71 -45.21
CA TYR A 149 18.60 11.52 -46.44
C TYR A 149 18.96 12.57 -47.50
N ASN A 150 19.02 13.84 -47.13
CA ASN A 150 19.39 14.95 -48.03
C ASN A 150 20.83 14.81 -48.54
N SER A 151 21.79 14.42 -47.70
CA SER A 151 23.16 14.19 -48.14
C SER A 151 23.28 13.01 -49.09
N LYS A 152 22.55 11.91 -48.82
CA LYS A 152 22.52 10.73 -49.69
C LYS A 152 21.89 11.04 -51.05
N SER A 153 20.80 11.80 -51.09
CA SER A 153 20.17 12.18 -52.36
C SER A 153 21.05 13.12 -53.18
N LEU A 154 21.71 14.09 -52.55
CA LEU A 154 22.68 14.97 -53.23
C LEU A 154 23.89 14.21 -53.78
N ALA A 155 24.38 13.20 -53.07
CA ALA A 155 25.50 12.38 -53.52
C ALA A 155 25.15 11.48 -54.72
N PHE A 156 23.88 11.18 -54.95
CA PHE A 156 23.43 10.31 -56.04
C PHE A 156 23.13 11.08 -57.36
N VAL A 157 23.07 12.40 -57.29
CA VAL A 157 22.75 13.28 -58.44
C VAL A 157 24.02 13.84 -59.13
N ARG A 158 25.22 13.50 -58.63
CA ARG A 158 26.52 13.81 -59.23
C ARG A 158 27.16 12.55 -59.80
#